data_AF-A0A8R7U9H9-F1
#
_entry.id   AF-A0A8R7U9H9-F1
#
_cell.length_a   1.000
_cell.length_b   1.000
_cell.length_c   1.000
_cell.angle_alpha   90.00
_cell.angle_beta   90.00
_cell.angle_gamma   90.00
#
_symmetry.space_group_name_H-M   'P 1'
#
loop_
_entity.id
_entity.type
_entity.pdbx_description
1 polymer ?
#
loop_
_entity_poly.entity_id
_entity_poly.type
_entity_poly.pdbx_seq_one_letter_code
_entity_poly.pdbx_strand_id
1 'polypeptide(L)'
;MPQRHSKNNNDLAFFTYEEKRKLGYGTQRERLGKDSIKPFDACCLCLKPLIDPLACPKGHTFCKECILECLLAQKKDIKRKLIAHDSQKKQEKEEEEEKLVLQKSKELDAFDQQNHGAVPQYYDRSGSQDKNGFHGANSVKTTSFEEEALRTMKAFWLPSATPEATVKNARQKSSKSVEKSYICPSCKSNL
;
A
#
# COMPACT_ATOMS: atom_id res chain seq x y z
N MET A 1 49.56 -24.25 -32.24
CA MET A 1 49.39 -22.96 -31.55
C MET A 1 48.19 -23.07 -30.63
N PRO A 2 48.29 -22.72 -29.33
CA PRO A 2 47.13 -22.74 -28.45
C PRO A 2 46.15 -21.67 -28.94
N GLN A 3 44.95 -22.09 -29.32
CA GLN A 3 43.90 -21.18 -29.73
C GLN A 3 43.54 -20.31 -28.51
N ARG A 4 43.98 -19.05 -28.51
CA ARG A 4 43.69 -18.09 -27.45
C ARG A 4 42.16 -17.97 -27.33
N HIS A 5 41.60 -18.50 -26.26
CA HIS A 5 40.22 -18.23 -25.82
C HIS A 5 40.16 -16.84 -25.15
N SER A 6 40.72 -15.81 -25.77
CA SER A 6 40.87 -14.48 -25.14
C SER A 6 39.62 -13.60 -25.29
N LYS A 7 38.46 -14.21 -25.50
CA LYS A 7 37.17 -13.54 -25.62
C LYS A 7 36.12 -14.46 -25.04
N ASN A 8 36.08 -14.60 -23.71
CA ASN A 8 34.91 -15.22 -23.10
C ASN A 8 33.78 -14.19 -23.15
N ASN A 9 32.55 -14.69 -23.27
CA ASN A 9 31.38 -13.82 -23.14
C ASN A 9 31.44 -13.15 -21.75
N ASN A 10 31.23 -11.83 -21.71
CA ASN A 10 31.20 -10.96 -20.52
C ASN A 10 32.57 -10.57 -19.93
N ASP A 11 33.70 -10.82 -20.60
CA ASP A 11 35.02 -10.37 -20.12
C ASP A 11 35.27 -8.86 -20.31
N LEU A 12 34.41 -8.17 -21.08
CA LEU A 12 34.50 -6.73 -21.32
C LEU A 12 33.70 -5.96 -20.26
N ALA A 13 34.19 -4.77 -19.90
CA ALA A 13 33.49 -3.84 -18.99
C ALA A 13 32.15 -3.32 -19.55
N PHE A 14 31.85 -3.59 -20.82
CA PHE A 14 30.57 -3.31 -21.45
C PHE A 14 30.10 -4.57 -22.19
N PHE A 15 28.80 -4.87 -22.09
CA PHE A 15 28.22 -5.93 -22.91
C PHE A 15 28.14 -5.50 -24.37
N THR A 16 28.62 -6.37 -25.24
CA THR A 16 28.39 -6.28 -26.69
C THR A 16 26.91 -6.45 -27.02
N TYR A 17 26.52 -6.09 -28.24
CA TYR A 17 25.13 -6.22 -28.69
C TYR A 17 24.62 -7.67 -28.59
N GLU A 18 25.43 -8.65 -28.95
CA GLU A 18 25.05 -10.07 -28.89
C GLU A 18 24.93 -10.59 -27.46
N GLU A 19 25.81 -10.16 -26.56
CA GLU A 19 25.73 -10.49 -25.13
C GLU A 19 24.47 -9.87 -24.51
N LYS A 20 24.18 -8.59 -24.78
CA LYS A 20 22.93 -7.94 -24.34
C LYS A 20 21.70 -8.68 -24.84
N ARG A 21 21.71 -9.14 -26.10
CA ARG A 21 20.61 -9.91 -26.68
C ARG A 21 20.46 -11.29 -26.01
N LYS A 22 21.57 -11.98 -25.71
CA LYS A 22 21.57 -13.29 -25.01
C LYS A 22 21.17 -13.18 -23.54
N LEU A 23 21.52 -12.09 -22.86
CA LEU A 23 21.12 -11.80 -21.48
C LEU A 23 19.61 -11.55 -21.36
N GLY A 24 18.93 -11.27 -22.47
CA GLY A 24 17.51 -10.96 -22.48
C GLY A 24 17.15 -9.68 -21.69
N TYR A 25 18.13 -8.81 -21.46
CA TYR A 25 17.97 -7.61 -20.65
C TYR A 25 17.54 -6.40 -21.50
N GLY A 26 16.53 -5.67 -21.03
CA GLY A 26 15.99 -4.48 -21.70
C GLY A 26 14.84 -4.77 -22.67
N THR A 27 14.54 -3.80 -23.52
CA THR A 27 13.45 -3.91 -24.51
C THR A 27 13.86 -4.79 -25.68
N GLN A 28 13.39 -6.03 -25.68
CA GLN A 28 13.60 -6.97 -26.77
C GLN A 28 12.56 -6.78 -27.87
N ARG A 29 13.00 -6.78 -29.13
CA ARG A 29 12.12 -6.78 -30.31
C ARG A 29 12.33 -8.08 -31.05
N GLU A 30 11.37 -8.98 -30.94
CA GLU A 30 11.36 -10.26 -31.64
C GLU A 30 10.05 -10.42 -32.40
N ARG A 31 10.10 -11.09 -33.56
CA ARG A 31 8.89 -11.45 -34.30
C ARG A 31 8.28 -12.68 -33.64
N LEU A 32 7.23 -12.46 -32.88
CA LEU A 32 6.45 -13.54 -32.27
C LEU A 32 5.68 -14.33 -33.34
N GLY A 33 5.67 -15.65 -33.18
CA GLY A 33 4.89 -16.57 -34.02
C GLY A 33 3.42 -16.59 -33.64
N LYS A 34 2.62 -17.34 -34.42
CA LYS A 34 1.19 -17.58 -34.14
C LYS A 34 0.99 -18.17 -32.74
N ASP A 35 1.90 -19.03 -32.30
CA ASP A 35 1.82 -19.74 -31.03
C ASP A 35 1.97 -18.81 -29.81
N SER A 36 2.50 -17.61 -30.02
CA SER A 36 2.59 -16.58 -28.97
C SER A 36 1.29 -15.80 -28.78
N ILE A 37 0.30 -15.99 -29.65
CA ILE A 37 -1.00 -15.32 -29.60
C ILE A 37 -2.03 -16.33 -29.13
N LYS A 38 -2.83 -15.95 -28.12
CA LYS A 38 -3.94 -16.77 -27.65
C LYS A 38 -4.91 -17.06 -28.81
N PRO A 39 -5.26 -18.33 -29.09
CA PRO A 39 -6.23 -18.64 -30.12
C PRO A 39 -7.64 -18.20 -29.69
N PHE A 40 -8.49 -17.89 -30.66
CA PHE A 40 -9.84 -17.34 -30.41
C PHE A 40 -10.76 -18.32 -29.67
N ASP A 41 -10.62 -19.60 -29.97
CA ASP A 41 -11.39 -20.72 -29.43
C ASP A 41 -10.84 -21.26 -28.10
N ALA A 42 -9.88 -20.57 -27.47
CA ALA A 42 -9.39 -20.93 -26.14
C ALA A 42 -10.04 -20.11 -25.02
N CYS A 43 -10.21 -20.75 -23.87
CA CYS A 43 -10.64 -20.12 -22.63
C CYS A 43 -9.61 -19.12 -22.10
N CYS A 44 -10.05 -17.95 -21.66
CA CYS A 44 -9.19 -16.94 -21.03
C CYS A 44 -8.61 -17.34 -19.66
N LEU A 45 -9.10 -18.43 -19.05
CA LEU A 45 -8.63 -18.91 -17.74
C LEU A 45 -7.71 -20.12 -17.86
N CYS A 46 -8.15 -21.18 -18.56
CA CYS A 46 -7.39 -22.42 -18.66
C CYS A 46 -6.55 -22.55 -19.95
N LEU A 47 -6.69 -21.63 -20.92
CA LEU A 47 -6.00 -21.62 -22.22
C LEU A 47 -6.19 -22.89 -23.08
N LYS A 48 -7.14 -23.75 -22.70
CA LYS A 48 -7.59 -24.91 -23.46
C LYS A 48 -8.74 -24.52 -24.41
N PRO A 49 -9.03 -25.34 -25.44
CA PRO A 49 -10.24 -25.17 -26.24
C PRO A 49 -11.48 -25.05 -25.36
N LEU A 50 -12.41 -24.20 -25.75
CA LEU A 50 -13.61 -23.88 -24.99
C LEU A 50 -14.52 -25.10 -24.84
N ILE A 51 -15.00 -25.31 -23.62
CA ILE A 51 -16.04 -26.29 -23.27
C ILE A 51 -17.19 -25.51 -22.64
N ASP A 52 -18.38 -25.59 -23.23
CA ASP A 52 -19.58 -24.81 -22.83
C ASP A 52 -19.25 -23.30 -22.63
N PRO A 53 -18.99 -22.57 -23.74
CA PRO A 53 -18.45 -21.22 -23.67
C PRO A 53 -19.44 -20.21 -23.09
N LEU A 54 -18.99 -19.43 -22.12
CA LEU A 54 -19.68 -18.25 -21.60
C LEU A 54 -18.89 -16.99 -21.93
N ALA A 55 -19.60 -15.91 -22.27
CA ALA A 55 -19.02 -14.63 -22.63
C ALA A 55 -19.33 -13.54 -21.60
N CYS A 56 -18.31 -12.74 -21.27
CA CYS A 56 -18.48 -11.47 -20.56
C CYS A 56 -19.04 -10.40 -21.52
N PRO A 57 -19.75 -9.35 -21.05
CA PRO A 57 -20.23 -8.25 -21.90
C PRO A 57 -19.17 -7.58 -22.79
N LYS A 58 -17.89 -7.64 -22.39
CA LYS A 58 -16.75 -7.14 -23.20
C LYS A 58 -16.22 -8.13 -24.24
N GLY A 59 -16.85 -9.30 -24.41
CA GLY A 59 -16.49 -10.29 -25.42
C GLY A 59 -15.40 -11.30 -25.03
N HIS A 60 -15.04 -11.40 -23.74
CA HIS A 60 -14.09 -12.42 -23.27
C HIS A 60 -14.80 -13.76 -23.06
N THR A 61 -14.22 -14.84 -23.60
CA THR A 61 -14.78 -16.19 -23.54
C THR A 61 -14.10 -17.07 -22.50
N PHE A 62 -14.92 -17.85 -21.78
CA PHE A 62 -14.49 -18.75 -20.71
C PHE A 62 -15.22 -20.08 -20.82
N CYS A 63 -14.62 -21.16 -20.33
CA CYS A 63 -15.39 -22.37 -20.02
C CYS A 63 -16.29 -22.09 -18.82
N LYS A 64 -17.51 -22.63 -18.84
CA LYS A 64 -18.49 -22.47 -17.75
C LYS A 64 -17.93 -22.83 -16.37
N GLU A 65 -17.23 -23.96 -16.26
CA GLU A 65 -16.62 -24.41 -15.01
C GLU A 65 -15.60 -23.39 -14.49
N CYS A 66 -14.67 -22.97 -15.36
CA CYS A 66 -13.60 -22.04 -14.99
C CYS A 66 -14.12 -20.69 -14.49
N ILE A 67 -15.13 -20.12 -15.17
CA ILE A 67 -15.67 -18.82 -14.75
C ILE A 67 -16.46 -18.93 -13.44
N LEU A 68 -17.20 -20.03 -13.24
CA LEU A 68 -17.94 -20.26 -11.99
C LEU A 68 -17.00 -20.45 -10.80
N GLU A 69 -15.92 -21.21 -10.96
CA GLU A 69 -14.89 -21.34 -9.92
C GLU A 69 -14.27 -19.99 -9.54
N CYS A 70 -13.96 -19.17 -10.55
CA CYS A 70 -13.44 -17.82 -10.34
C CYS A 70 -14.44 -16.95 -9.55
N LEU A 71 -15.72 -16.97 -9.93
CA LEU A 71 -16.77 -16.22 -9.24
C LEU A 71 -16.99 -16.70 -7.80
N LEU A 72 -16.92 -18.01 -7.54
CA LEU A 72 -16.99 -18.57 -6.19
C LEU A 72 -15.81 -18.13 -5.33
N ALA A 73 -14.60 -18.09 -5.88
CA ALA A 73 -13.42 -17.56 -5.20
C ALA A 73 -13.61 -16.06 -4.86
N GLN A 74 -14.07 -15.26 -5.82
CA GLN A 74 -14.37 -13.84 -5.59
C GLN A 74 -15.42 -13.65 -4.49
N LYS A 75 -16.48 -14.46 -4.47
CA LYS A 75 -17.50 -14.40 -3.40
C LYS A 75 -16.90 -14.67 -2.02
N LYS A 76 -16.01 -15.66 -1.91
CA LYS A 76 -15.29 -15.96 -0.67
C LYS A 76 -14.38 -14.81 -0.25
N ASP A 77 -13.70 -14.19 -1.21
CA ASP A 77 -12.81 -13.05 -0.96
C ASP A 77 -13.56 -11.81 -0.51
N ILE A 78 -14.67 -11.48 -1.16
CA ILE A 78 -15.54 -10.38 -0.79
C ILE A 78 -16.08 -10.61 0.63
N LYS A 79 -16.55 -11.83 0.96
CA LYS A 79 -17.00 -12.16 2.31
C LYS A 79 -15.89 -11.95 3.35
N ARG A 80 -14.66 -12.42 3.08
CA ARG A 80 -13.52 -12.23 3.98
C ARG A 80 -13.19 -10.75 4.19
N LYS A 81 -13.18 -9.97 3.11
CA LYS A 81 -12.93 -8.51 3.15
C LYS A 81 -14.01 -7.75 3.92
N LEU A 82 -15.28 -8.13 3.74
CA LEU A 82 -16.40 -7.53 4.48
C LEU A 82 -16.26 -7.75 5.98
N ILE A 83 -15.99 -8.99 6.42
CA ILE A 83 -15.80 -9.32 7.83
C ILE A 83 -14.64 -8.52 8.44
N ALA A 84 -13.49 -8.49 7.75
CA ALA A 84 -12.32 -7.75 8.21
C ALA A 84 -12.61 -6.24 8.33
N HIS A 85 -13.28 -5.67 7.34
CA HIS A 85 -13.67 -4.26 7.35
C HIS A 85 -14.68 -3.93 8.44
N ASP A 86 -15.65 -4.81 8.71
CA ASP A 86 -16.62 -4.62 9.79
C ASP A 86 -15.94 -4.71 11.17
N SER A 87 -15.01 -5.64 11.36
CA SER A 87 -14.20 -5.70 12.60
C SER A 87 -13.33 -4.45 12.78
N GLN A 88 -12.72 -3.94 11.70
CA GLN A 88 -11.92 -2.72 11.75
C GLN A 88 -12.79 -1.51 12.10
N LYS A 89 -13.97 -1.38 11.49
CA LYS A 89 -14.91 -0.31 11.82
C LYS A 89 -15.38 -0.35 13.27
N LYS A 90 -15.54 -1.55 13.84
CA LYS A 90 -15.92 -1.69 15.25
C LYS A 90 -14.78 -1.23 16.17
N GLN A 91 -13.56 -1.68 15.92
CA GLN A 91 -12.38 -1.28 16.68
C GLN A 91 -12.12 0.24 16.59
N GLU A 92 -12.27 0.83 15.41
CA GLU A 92 -12.09 2.28 15.23
C GLU A 92 -13.13 3.08 16.01
N LYS A 93 -14.38 2.60 16.11
CA LYS A 93 -15.43 3.23 16.92
C LYS A 93 -15.17 3.09 18.41
N GLU A 94 -14.80 1.89 18.88
CA GLU A 94 -14.45 1.65 20.29
C GLU A 94 -13.25 2.53 20.70
N GLU A 95 -12.21 2.63 19.87
CA GLU A 95 -11.04 3.49 20.12
C GLU A 95 -11.40 4.99 20.13
N GLU A 96 -12.35 5.43 19.29
CA GLU A 96 -12.83 6.81 19.28
C GLU A 96 -13.65 7.14 20.55
N GLU A 97 -14.53 6.23 20.97
CA GLU A 97 -15.29 6.36 22.21
C GLU A 97 -14.36 6.40 23.44
N GLU A 98 -13.36 5.52 23.51
CA GLU A 98 -12.34 5.53 24.57
C GLU A 98 -11.55 6.84 24.61
N LYS A 99 -11.17 7.40 23.45
CA LYS A 99 -10.49 8.70 23.36
C LYS A 99 -11.37 9.84 23.86
N LEU A 100 -12.66 9.84 23.52
CA LEU A 100 -13.60 10.85 23.98
C LEU A 100 -13.83 10.76 25.49
N VAL A 101 -13.93 9.56 26.05
CA VAL A 101 -14.04 9.35 27.49
C VAL A 101 -12.78 9.83 28.21
N LEU A 102 -11.60 9.48 27.70
CA LEU A 102 -10.32 9.92 28.27
C LEU A 102 -10.12 11.45 28.18
N GLN A 103 -10.59 12.09 27.11
CA GLN A 103 -10.57 13.56 27.00
C GLN A 103 -11.47 14.20 28.06
N LYS A 104 -12.71 13.72 28.20
CA LYS A 104 -13.66 14.21 29.20
C LYS A 104 -13.15 14.01 30.62
N SER A 105 -12.54 12.86 30.94
CA SER A 105 -11.98 12.63 32.27
C SER A 105 -10.84 13.60 32.57
N LYS A 106 -9.94 13.83 31.61
CA LYS A 106 -8.84 14.82 31.75
C LYS A 106 -9.36 16.24 31.95
N GLU A 107 -10.44 16.62 31.26
CA GLU A 107 -11.07 17.93 31.42
C GLU A 107 -11.68 18.10 32.82
N LEU A 108 -12.36 17.07 33.33
CA LEU A 108 -12.90 17.07 34.69
C LEU A 108 -11.79 17.12 35.75
N ASP A 109 -10.73 16.32 35.59
CA ASP A 109 -9.59 16.31 36.51
C ASP A 109 -8.88 17.67 36.53
N ALA A 110 -8.72 18.32 35.37
CA ALA A 110 -8.14 19.64 35.27
C ALA A 110 -9.02 20.71 35.95
N PHE A 111 -10.34 20.61 35.80
CA PHE A 111 -11.30 21.50 36.46
C PHE A 111 -11.28 21.32 37.99
N ASP A 112 -11.23 20.08 38.48
CA ASP A 112 -11.16 19.78 39.91
C ASP A 112 -9.87 20.33 40.53
N GLN A 113 -8.72 20.13 39.87
CA GLN A 113 -7.44 20.68 40.28
C GLN A 113 -7.43 22.22 40.33
N GLN A 114 -8.09 22.88 39.37
CA GLN A 114 -8.16 24.34 39.36
C GLN A 114 -8.96 24.90 40.54
N ASN A 115 -10.02 24.21 40.98
CA ASN A 115 -10.89 24.68 42.06
C ASN A 115 -10.42 24.26 43.46
N HIS A 116 -9.85 23.06 43.58
CA HIS A 116 -9.49 22.44 44.86
C HIS A 116 -7.98 22.32 45.07
N GLY A 117 -7.16 22.78 44.12
CA GLY A 117 -5.71 22.83 44.25
C GLY A 117 -5.23 23.82 45.31
N ALA A 118 -4.48 23.33 46.29
CA ALA A 118 -3.89 24.15 47.36
C ALA A 118 -2.77 25.09 46.89
N VAL A 119 -2.37 25.02 45.61
CA VAL A 119 -1.28 25.79 45.02
C VAL A 119 -1.81 26.52 43.79
N PRO A 120 -1.63 27.84 43.64
CA PRO A 120 -2.02 28.55 42.43
C PRO A 120 -1.34 27.93 41.22
N GLN A 121 -2.14 27.40 40.27
CA GLN A 121 -1.62 27.06 38.95
C GLN A 121 -1.26 28.36 38.25
N TYR A 122 -0.01 28.76 38.36
CA TYR A 122 0.59 29.62 37.35
C TYR A 122 0.39 28.91 36.01
N TYR A 123 -0.22 29.59 35.06
CA TYR A 123 -0.34 29.15 33.67
C TYR A 123 1.05 29.17 33.02
N ASP A 124 2.01 28.42 33.56
CA ASP A 124 3.30 28.29 32.91
C ASP A 124 3.07 27.43 31.67
N ARG A 125 3.13 28.10 30.52
CA ARG A 125 2.95 27.55 29.17
C ARG A 125 4.18 26.72 28.79
N SER A 126 4.55 25.77 29.65
CA SER A 126 5.75 24.95 29.59
C SER A 126 5.50 23.57 30.22
N GLY A 127 4.41 22.90 29.83
CA GLY A 127 4.20 21.48 30.10
C GLY A 127 5.05 20.61 29.17
N SER A 128 6.38 20.66 29.32
CA SER A 128 7.26 19.64 28.75
C SER A 128 7.00 18.34 29.50
N GLN A 129 6.23 17.44 28.90
CA GLN A 129 6.22 16.05 29.33
C GLN A 129 7.66 15.54 29.32
N ASP A 130 8.16 15.13 30.50
CA ASP A 130 9.36 14.32 30.65
C ASP A 130 9.19 13.05 29.81
N LYS A 131 9.64 13.12 28.56
CA LYS A 131 10.03 11.95 27.79
C LYS A 131 11.47 11.69 28.18
N ASN A 132 11.76 10.51 28.74
CA ASN A 132 13.11 9.95 28.87
C ASN A 132 13.76 9.68 27.48
N GLY A 133 13.75 10.65 26.58
CA GLY A 133 14.39 10.62 25.28
C GLY A 133 15.50 11.67 25.26
N PHE A 134 16.74 11.19 25.16
CA PHE A 134 17.97 11.92 24.85
C PHE A 134 17.76 13.39 24.43
N HIS A 135 18.06 14.32 25.34
CA HIS A 135 18.06 15.76 25.08
C HIS A 135 19.25 16.13 24.20
N GLY A 136 19.10 15.95 22.89
CA GLY A 136 19.87 16.73 21.92
C GLY A 136 19.45 18.20 22.05
N ALA A 137 20.41 19.07 22.35
CA ALA A 137 20.21 20.49 22.65
C ALA A 137 19.27 21.20 21.65
N ASN A 138 18.04 21.49 22.06
CA ASN A 138 17.14 22.42 21.38
C ASN A 138 16.30 23.15 22.43
N SER A 139 16.87 24.22 22.98
CA SER A 139 16.24 25.13 23.95
C SER A 139 15.74 26.40 23.24
N VAL A 140 14.87 26.26 22.24
CA VAL A 140 14.11 27.40 21.69
C VAL A 140 12.71 26.91 21.32
N LYS A 141 11.70 27.66 21.74
CA LYS A 141 10.28 27.39 21.46
C LYS A 141 10.08 27.41 19.94
N THR A 142 9.67 26.28 19.37
CA THR A 142 9.36 26.14 17.94
C THR A 142 8.27 27.12 17.55
N THR A 143 8.63 28.08 16.70
CA THR A 143 7.66 28.92 16.00
C THR A 143 6.89 28.06 14.99
N SER A 144 5.69 28.48 14.56
CA SER A 144 4.90 27.74 13.56
C SER A 144 5.66 27.48 12.26
N PHE A 145 6.59 28.38 11.92
CA PHE A 145 7.51 28.26 10.79
C PHE A 145 8.53 27.12 10.96
N GLU A 146 9.03 26.90 12.18
CA GLU A 146 9.96 25.80 12.50
C GLU A 146 9.25 24.44 12.56
N GLU A 147 7.98 24.39 12.98
CA GLU A 147 7.19 23.16 12.90
C GLU A 147 6.95 22.72 11.45
N GLU A 148 6.69 23.68 10.56
CA GLU A 148 6.56 23.43 9.12
C GLU A 148 7.92 23.07 8.49
N ALA A 149 9.01 23.71 8.92
CA ALA A 149 10.37 23.37 8.52
C ALA A 149 10.78 21.96 8.99
N LEU A 150 10.41 21.53 10.20
CA LEU A 150 10.66 20.17 10.71
C LEU A 150 9.85 19.10 9.97
N ARG A 151 8.63 19.42 9.51
CA ARG A 151 7.82 18.53 8.66
C ARG A 151 8.34 18.43 7.23
N THR A 152 8.94 19.49 6.71
CA THR A 152 9.48 19.58 5.35
C THR A 152 10.99 19.27 5.27
N MET A 153 11.67 19.17 6.41
CA MET A 153 13.09 18.84 6.49
C MET A 153 13.34 17.44 5.94
N LYS A 154 14.20 17.39 4.92
CA LYS A 154 14.58 16.16 4.22
C LYS A 154 15.67 15.43 5.02
N ALA A 155 15.29 14.88 6.17
CA ALA A 155 16.19 14.09 7.00
C ALA A 155 16.33 12.67 6.40
N PHE A 156 17.29 12.49 5.50
CA PHE A 156 17.57 11.22 4.81
C PHE A 156 17.77 10.02 5.76
N TRP A 157 18.27 10.27 6.98
CA TRP A 157 18.55 9.25 7.99
C TRP A 157 17.37 8.90 8.91
N LEU A 158 16.26 9.63 8.81
CA LEU A 158 15.02 9.28 9.53
C LEU A 158 14.12 8.46 8.60
N PRO A 159 13.82 7.19 8.92
CA PRO A 159 12.94 6.34 8.09
C PRO A 159 11.54 6.91 7.83
N SER A 160 11.08 7.85 8.65
CA SER A 160 9.79 8.55 8.49
C SER A 160 9.85 9.83 7.62
N ALA A 161 11.05 10.30 7.26
CA ALA A 161 11.30 11.52 6.50
C ALA A 161 12.01 11.27 5.15
N THR A 162 12.16 9.99 4.76
CA THR A 162 12.62 9.63 3.42
C THR A 162 11.54 9.98 2.38
N PRO A 163 11.91 10.31 1.13
CA PRO A 163 10.93 10.60 0.07
C PRO A 163 9.98 9.43 -0.25
N GLU A 164 10.35 8.21 0.12
CA GLU A 164 9.53 6.99 0.01
C GLU A 164 8.70 6.70 1.27
N ALA A 165 8.97 7.39 2.39
CA ALA A 165 8.19 7.22 3.60
C ALA A 165 6.76 7.64 3.33
N THR A 166 5.82 6.73 3.56
CA THR A 166 4.40 7.07 3.55
C THR A 166 4.16 8.07 4.67
N VAL A 167 4.09 9.36 4.32
CA VAL A 167 3.59 10.38 5.22
C VAL A 167 2.22 9.88 5.65
N LYS A 168 2.07 9.50 6.92
CA LYS A 168 0.76 9.30 7.55
C LYS A 168 0.13 10.69 7.70
N ASN A 169 -0.06 11.37 6.57
CA ASN A 169 -1.02 12.44 6.47
C ASN A 169 -2.31 11.83 7.01
N ALA A 170 -2.98 12.54 7.90
CA ALA A 170 -4.40 12.37 8.15
C ALA A 170 -5.22 12.71 6.88
N ARG A 171 -4.74 12.26 5.70
CA ARG A 171 -5.56 11.96 4.54
C ARG A 171 -6.63 11.05 5.10
N GLN A 172 -7.82 11.63 5.22
CA GLN A 172 -9.10 10.99 5.10
C GLN A 172 -8.88 9.50 4.91
N LYS A 173 -9.02 8.73 6.00
CA LYS A 173 -9.34 7.31 5.88
C LYS A 173 -10.69 7.30 5.15
N SER A 174 -10.67 7.50 3.84
CA SER A 174 -11.82 7.21 2.99
C SER A 174 -12.01 5.74 3.29
N SER A 175 -13.04 5.44 4.07
CA SER A 175 -13.46 4.08 4.30
C SER A 175 -13.76 3.54 2.92
N LYS A 176 -12.76 2.88 2.30
CA LYS A 176 -12.93 2.25 1.00
C LYS A 176 -13.99 1.20 1.26
N SER A 177 -15.22 1.54 0.90
CA SER A 177 -16.34 0.63 0.93
C SER A 177 -15.92 -0.60 0.15
N VAL A 178 -16.06 -1.76 0.78
CA VAL A 178 -15.75 -3.02 0.10
C VAL A 178 -16.72 -3.14 -1.08
N GLU A 179 -16.20 -3.02 -2.31
CA GLU A 179 -16.99 -3.19 -3.53
C GLU A 179 -17.55 -4.62 -3.57
N LYS A 180 -18.87 -4.72 -3.73
CA LYS A 180 -19.63 -5.98 -3.71
C LYS A 180 -19.87 -6.55 -5.11
N SER A 181 -19.22 -6.00 -6.13
CA SER A 181 -19.41 -6.43 -7.51
C SER A 181 -18.49 -7.61 -7.86
N TYR A 182 -18.99 -8.48 -8.74
CA TYR A 182 -18.21 -9.55 -9.33
C TYR A 182 -17.46 -9.02 -10.54
N ILE A 183 -16.20 -9.40 -10.68
CA ILE A 183 -15.29 -8.80 -11.65
C ILE A 183 -14.84 -9.86 -12.64
N CYS A 184 -14.89 -9.54 -13.94
CA CYS A 184 -14.33 -10.39 -14.97
C CYS A 184 -12.81 -10.49 -14.82
N PRO A 185 -12.22 -11.71 -14.77
CA PRO A 185 -10.78 -11.89 -14.55
C PRO A 185 -9.92 -11.31 -15.67
N SER A 186 -10.43 -11.22 -16.91
CA SER A 186 -9.66 -10.66 -18.03
C SER A 186 -9.74 -9.14 -18.12
N CYS A 187 -10.94 -8.55 -18.00
CA CYS A 187 -11.14 -7.13 -18.31
C CYS A 187 -11.42 -6.23 -17.11
N LYS A 188 -11.39 -6.81 -15.89
CA LYS A 188 -11.59 -6.12 -14.61
C LYS A 188 -12.86 -5.25 -14.55
N SER A 189 -13.85 -5.53 -15.40
CA SER A 189 -15.16 -4.90 -15.35
C SER A 189 -16.13 -5.75 -14.58
N ASN A 190 -17.18 -5.10 -14.09
CA ASN A 190 -18.28 -5.83 -13.46
C ASN A 190 -18.93 -6.79 -14.45
N LEU A 191 -19.21 -8.00 -13.96
CA LEU A 191 -19.96 -9.05 -14.65
C LEU A 191 -21.46 -8.89 -14.40
#